data_AF-A0A5M6IUM2-F1
#
_entry.id   AF-A0A5M6IUM2-F1
#
_cell.length_a   1.000
_cell.length_b   1.000
_cell.length_c   1.000
_cell.angle_alpha   90.00
_cell.angle_beta   90.00
_cell.angle_gamma   90.00
#
_symmetry.space_group_name_H-M   'P 1'
#
loop_
_entity.id
_entity.type
_entity.pdbx_description
1 polymer ?
#
loop_
_entity_poly.entity_id
_entity_poly.type
_entity_poly.pdbx_seq_one_letter_code
_entity_poly.pdbx_strand_id
1 'polypeptide(L)' 'MPTPLGTNAEADSGNVLVRVDATHFCAGLIIDRLDQRAIIAAPILAWTIGRHRTELSNYFRRKGWRATIVRGSVP' A
#
# COMPACT_ATOMS: atom_id res chain seq x y z
N MET A 1 6.28 27.97 17.51
CA MET A 1 5.14 27.10 17.83
C MET A 1 5.15 25.95 16.84
N PRO A 2 5.57 24.73 17.19
CA PRO A 2 5.44 23.59 16.29
C PRO A 2 3.96 23.20 16.18
N THR A 3 3.44 23.19 14.96
CA THR A 3 2.07 22.77 14.64
C THR A 3 1.84 21.35 15.17
N PRO A 4 0.74 21.06 15.88
CA PRO A 4 0.45 19.69 16.30
C PRO A 4 0.29 18.83 15.05
N LEU A 5 1.16 17.81 14.92
CA LEU A 5 0.97 16.69 14.01
C LEU A 5 -0.43 16.15 14.28
N GLY A 6 -1.30 16.28 13.29
CA GLY A 6 -2.69 15.86 13.37
C GLY A 6 -2.81 14.49 14.02
N THR A 7 -3.75 14.43 14.95
CA THR A 7 -4.20 13.26 15.70
C THR A 7 -4.13 11.99 14.84
N ASN A 8 -3.27 11.04 15.21
CA ASN A 8 -3.05 9.74 14.54
C ASN A 8 -4.26 8.77 14.67
N ALA A 9 -5.49 9.28 14.64
CA ALA A 9 -6.70 8.55 15.03
C ALA A 9 -7.86 8.76 14.06
N GLU A 10 -7.59 8.83 12.75
CA GLU A 10 -8.66 8.83 11.75
C GLU A 10 -8.60 7.55 10.92
N ALA A 11 -9.43 6.62 11.38
CA ALA A 11 -9.78 5.33 10.81
C ALA A 11 -8.70 4.22 10.87
N ASP A 12 -8.88 3.34 11.87
CA ASP A 12 -8.65 1.89 11.73
C ASP A 12 -9.68 1.31 10.73
N SER A 13 -9.82 1.95 9.56
CA SER A 13 -10.50 1.38 8.42
C SER A 13 -9.62 0.21 8.00
N GLY A 14 -10.20 -0.99 7.87
CA GLY A 14 -9.47 -2.27 7.80
C GLY A 14 -8.41 -2.41 6.71
N ASN A 15 -8.09 -1.37 5.98
CA ASN A 15 -7.13 -1.26 4.90
C ASN A 15 -5.69 -1.58 5.35
N VAL A 16 -4.89 -1.99 4.38
CA VAL A 16 -3.52 -2.49 4.57
C VAL A 16 -2.57 -1.54 3.86
N LEU A 17 -1.63 -0.97 4.62
CA LEU A 17 -0.55 -0.17 4.06
C LEU A 17 0.60 -1.08 3.65
N VAL A 18 0.95 -1.03 2.37
CA VAL A 18 2.03 -1.82 1.78
C VAL A 18 3.13 -0.88 1.30
N ARG A 19 4.37 -1.20 1.69
CA ARG A 19 5.58 -0.60 1.13
C ARG A 19 6.15 -1.52 0.07
N VAL A 20 6.43 -0.96 -1.10
CA VAL A 20 7.07 -1.64 -2.21
C VAL A 20 8.48 -1.11 -2.36
N ASP A 21 9.45 -1.98 -2.16
CA ASP A 21 10.88 -1.73 -2.32
C ASP A 21 11.34 -2.30 -3.68
N ALA A 22 11.83 -1.42 -4.54
CA ALA A 22 12.46 -1.74 -5.82
C ALA A 22 13.87 -1.13 -5.87
N THR A 23 14.71 -1.53 -6.84
CA THR A 23 16.09 -1.03 -6.95
C THR A 23 16.19 0.51 -7.01
N HIS A 24 15.18 1.17 -7.60
CA HIS A 24 15.22 2.61 -7.88
C HIS A 24 14.22 3.43 -7.08
N PHE A 25 13.36 2.81 -6.26
CA PHE A 25 12.37 3.53 -5.48
C PHE A 25 11.85 2.72 -4.30
N CYS A 26 11.32 3.45 -3.32
CA CYS A 26 10.50 2.93 -2.24
C CYS A 26 9.17 3.69 -2.27
N ALA A 27 8.05 2.97 -2.41
CA ALA A 27 6.73 3.58 -2.62
C ALA A 27 5.65 2.88 -1.79
N GLY A 28 4.67 3.66 -1.34
CA GLY A 28 3.52 3.16 -0.59
C GLY A 28 2.28 2.95 -1.46
N LEU A 29 1.45 1.98 -1.08
CA LEU A 29 0.08 1.83 -1.57
C LEU A 29 -0.82 1.29 -0.45
N ILE A 30 -2.11 1.59 -0.53
CA ILE A 30 -3.14 1.16 0.41
C ILE A 30 -4.07 0.18 -0.31
N ILE A 31 -4.22 -1.00 0.26
CA ILE A 31 -5.15 -2.05 -0.20
C ILE A 31 -6.38 -2.06 0.70
N ASP A 32 -7.56 -1.96 0.11
CA ASP A 32 -8.82 -2.20 0.81
C ASP A 32 -8.90 -3.66 1.25
N ARG A 33 -9.23 -3.91 2.51
CA ARG A 33 -9.25 -5.28 3.03
C ARG A 33 -10.49 -6.08 2.65
N LEU A 34 -11.61 -5.43 2.37
CA LEU A 34 -12.84 -6.11 1.99
C LEU A 34 -12.79 -6.52 0.50
N ASP A 35 -12.44 -5.59 -0.39
CA ASP A 35 -12.36 -5.84 -1.84
C ASP A 35 -10.99 -6.37 -2.28
N GLN A 36 -9.99 -6.35 -1.39
CA GLN A 36 -8.61 -6.77 -1.69
C GLN A 36 -8.02 -6.00 -2.89
N ARG A 37 -8.42 -4.73 -3.10
CA ARG A 37 -7.95 -3.88 -4.21
C ARG A 37 -7.16 -2.68 -3.72
N ALA A 38 -6.17 -2.25 -4.49
CA ALA A 38 -5.49 -1.00 -4.17
C ALA A 38 -6.41 0.21 -4.45
N ILE A 39 -6.60 1.05 -3.43
CA ILE A 39 -7.47 2.23 -3.49
C ILE A 39 -6.67 3.53 -3.60
N ILE A 40 -5.45 3.54 -3.05
CA ILE A 40 -4.55 4.69 -3.04
C ILE A 40 -3.14 4.18 -3.30
N ALA A 41 -2.38 4.87 -4.14
CA ALA A 41 -1.00 4.53 -4.42
C ALA A 41 -0.15 5.78 -4.64
N ALA A 42 1.15 5.69 -4.35
CA ALA A 42 2.11 6.71 -4.77
C ALA A 42 2.09 6.86 -6.31
N PRO A 43 2.45 8.04 -6.87
CA PRO A 43 2.34 8.31 -8.31
C PRO A 43 3.05 7.27 -9.21
N ILE A 44 4.22 6.79 -8.80
CA ILE A 44 4.98 5.77 -9.54
C ILE A 44 4.25 4.40 -9.61
N LEU A 45 3.30 4.19 -8.70
CA LEU A 45 2.46 3.00 -8.61
C LEU A 45 1.00 3.30 -8.99
N ALA A 46 0.68 4.42 -9.65
CA ALA A 46 -0.69 4.80 -9.97
C ALA A 46 -1.45 3.71 -10.77
N TRP A 47 -0.75 2.93 -11.61
CA TRP A 47 -1.33 1.81 -12.37
C TRP A 47 -1.89 0.68 -11.48
N THR A 48 -1.50 0.63 -10.20
CA THR A 48 -1.96 -0.38 -9.25
C THR A 48 -3.38 -0.12 -8.76
N ILE A 49 -3.88 1.12 -8.86
CA ILE A 49 -5.21 1.50 -8.38
C ILE A 49 -6.28 0.67 -9.10
N GLY A 50 -7.18 0.06 -8.33
CA GLY A 50 -8.24 -0.85 -8.79
C GLY A 50 -7.78 -2.29 -9.05
N ARG A 51 -6.47 -2.59 -9.00
CA ARG A 51 -5.95 -3.95 -9.18
C ARG A 51 -6.12 -4.78 -7.92
N HIS A 52 -6.44 -6.06 -8.12
CA HIS A 52 -6.59 -7.00 -7.03
C HIS A 52 -5.22 -7.38 -6.44
N ARG A 53 -5.17 -7.66 -5.14
CA ARG A 53 -3.95 -8.01 -4.39
C ARG A 53 -3.16 -9.14 -5.05
N THR A 54 -3.83 -10.17 -5.56
CA THR A 54 -3.18 -11.30 -6.24
C THR A 54 -2.47 -10.86 -7.52
N GLU A 55 -3.06 -9.95 -8.30
CA GLU A 55 -2.44 -9.41 -9.52
C GLU A 55 -1.19 -8.59 -9.17
N LEU A 56 -1.29 -7.77 -8.12
CA LEU A 56 -0.18 -6.97 -7.61
C LEU A 56 0.97 -7.86 -7.11
N SER A 57 0.66 -8.86 -6.31
CA SER A 57 1.65 -9.84 -5.80
C SER A 57 2.36 -10.54 -6.96
N ASN A 58 1.61 -11.02 -7.95
CA ASN A 58 2.19 -11.66 -9.14
C ASN A 58 3.04 -10.69 -9.96
N TYR A 59 2.63 -9.44 -10.10
CA TYR A 59 3.42 -8.43 -10.79
C TYR A 59 4.71 -8.11 -10.04
N PHE A 60 4.65 -7.81 -8.75
CA PHE A 60 5.82 -7.49 -7.93
C PHE A 60 6.82 -8.64 -7.90
N ARG A 61 6.33 -9.89 -7.78
CA ARG A 61 7.17 -11.09 -7.89
C ARG A 61 7.88 -11.19 -9.25
N ARG A 62 7.16 -10.97 -10.36
CA ARG A 62 7.76 -10.97 -11.71
C ARG A 62 8.79 -9.86 -11.91
N LYS A 63 8.63 -8.73 -11.23
CA LYS A 63 9.57 -7.59 -11.28
C LYS A 63 10.72 -7.70 -10.28
N GLY A 64 10.71 -8.69 -9.39
CA GLY A 64 11.68 -8.80 -8.30
C GLY A 64 11.54 -7.69 -7.26
N TRP A 65 10.36 -7.07 -7.15
CA TRP A 65 10.10 -6.02 -6.17
C TRP A 65 9.57 -6.65 -4.87
N ARG A 66 10.03 -6.12 -3.74
CA ARG A 66 9.64 -6.62 -2.42
C ARG A 66 8.48 -5.78 -1.88
N ALA A 67 7.33 -6.42 -1.67
CA ALA A 67 6.19 -5.79 -1.02
C ALA A 67 6.12 -6.24 0.46
N THR A 68 6.07 -5.28 1.39
CA THR A 68 6.01 -5.52 2.84
C THR A 68 4.82 -4.79 3.44
N ILE A 69 4.03 -5.46 4.28
CA ILE A 69 2.95 -4.82 5.04
C ILE A 69 3.57 -4.00 6.16
N VAL A 70 3.29 -2.70 6.18
CA VAL A 70 3.81 -1.75 7.18
C VAL A 70 2.80 -1.52 8.30
N ARG A 71 1.51 -1.51 7.97
CA ARG A 71 0.42 -1.35 8.93
C ARG A 71 -0.81 -2.13 8.46
N GLY A 72 -1.49 -2.75 9.43
CA GLY A 72 -2.63 -3.64 9.20
C GLY A 72 -2.25 -5.11 9.32
N SER A 73 -3.27 -5.95 9.48
CA SER A 73 -3.15 -7.42 9.47
C SER A 73 -3.95 -7.95 8.29
N VAL A 74 -3.31 -8.81 7.51
CA VAL A 74 -3.95 -9.53 6.41
C VAL A 74 -4.30 -10.92 6.93
N PRO A 75 -5.56 -11.38 6.82
CA PRO A 75 -5.92 -12.75 7.16
C PRO A 75 -5.23 -13.77 6.23
#